data_AF-A0A8H4UHH2-F1
#
_entry.id   AF-A0A8H4UHH2-F1
#
_cell.length_a   1.000
_cell.length_b   1.000
_cell.length_c   1.000
_cell.angle_alpha   90.00
_cell.angle_beta   90.00
_cell.angle_gamma   90.00
#
_symmetry.space_group_name_H-M   'P 1'
#
loop_
_entity.id
_entity.type
_entity.pdbx_description
1 polymer ?
#
loop_
_entity_poly.entity_id
_entity_poly.type
_entity_poly.pdbx_seq_one_letter_code
_entity_poly.pdbx_strand_id
1 'polypeptide(L)'
;MSNPQGYDLEFSEYEDVTTEVSIIQILIDSGAPIDTPNNDCQTPLMVAAKEGNVAVPELLISRGALTGIYGLDFGSLLYLACKNNGIDCERMLEMVKRLIQAKMGPSAPGPNPFRDCLLYTIIWGWVEEDIKNAIIRYLVREGLVDVNVQGGRLGYAILTAAHKSEGRLVEHLIKHGTNIDVDDSLSYLLVHQVGSIKEDGSRRLVGHLARTTTLDVSDNYGQTSLHYAAGLGNLSVCKETLNSFCGDEDINLTYFGG
;
A
#
# COMPACT_ATOMS: atom_id res chain seq x y z
N MET A 1 10.32 -32.49 49.52
CA MET A 1 10.79 -33.59 48.65
C MET A 1 9.74 -33.74 47.55
N SER A 2 9.65 -32.85 46.56
CA SER A 2 10.59 -32.60 45.45
C SER A 2 10.75 -33.82 44.53
N ASN A 3 9.93 -33.93 43.48
CA ASN A 3 10.44 -33.84 42.11
C ASN A 3 9.35 -33.33 41.14
N PRO A 4 9.69 -32.47 40.16
CA PRO A 4 8.78 -31.63 39.40
C PRO A 4 8.74 -32.03 37.92
N GLN A 5 7.55 -32.19 37.34
CA GLN A 5 7.35 -32.02 35.90
C GLN A 5 5.95 -31.45 35.68
N GLY A 6 5.84 -30.13 35.89
CA GLY A 6 4.88 -29.34 35.16
C GLY A 6 5.34 -29.29 33.71
N TYR A 7 4.76 -30.14 32.87
CA TYR A 7 4.73 -29.88 31.45
C TYR A 7 3.59 -28.88 31.23
N ASP A 8 3.91 -27.60 31.37
CA ASP A 8 3.15 -26.57 30.67
C ASP A 8 3.31 -26.87 29.18
N LEU A 9 2.21 -27.30 28.56
CA LEU A 9 2.11 -27.55 27.13
C LEU A 9 2.06 -26.20 26.40
N GLU A 10 3.21 -25.54 26.29
CA GLU A 10 3.49 -24.61 25.19
C GLU A 10 4.07 -25.41 24.01
N PHE A 11 3.24 -26.25 23.39
CA PHE A 11 3.62 -27.02 22.19
C PHE A 11 2.43 -27.07 21.23
N SER A 12 2.26 -26.06 20.37
CA SER A 12 1.38 -26.20 19.20
C SER A 12 1.69 -25.32 17.98
N GLU A 13 2.79 -24.56 17.92
CA GLU A 13 3.08 -23.71 16.74
C GLU A 13 4.24 -24.20 15.85
N TYR A 14 5.06 -25.16 16.31
CA TYR A 14 6.29 -25.54 15.59
C TYR A 14 6.22 -26.87 14.79
N GLU A 15 5.24 -27.74 15.04
CA GLU A 15 5.21 -29.09 14.43
C GLU A 15 4.49 -29.13 13.07
N ASP A 16 3.69 -28.11 12.76
CA ASP A 16 2.88 -28.05 11.53
C ASP A 16 3.70 -27.58 10.31
N VAL A 17 4.55 -26.56 10.51
CA VAL A 17 5.40 -25.97 9.45
C VAL A 17 6.38 -26.99 8.85
N THR A 18 6.86 -27.93 9.67
CA THR A 18 7.78 -28.99 9.23
C THR A 18 7.09 -30.05 8.39
N THR A 19 5.79 -30.28 8.58
CA THR A 19 5.07 -31.38 7.92
C THR A 19 4.69 -31.02 6.49
N GLU A 20 4.15 -29.83 6.25
CA GLU A 20 3.74 -29.37 4.91
C GLU A 20 4.94 -29.27 3.96
N VAL A 21 6.02 -28.62 4.41
CA VAL A 21 7.26 -28.49 3.63
C VAL A 21 7.84 -29.88 3.32
N SER A 22 7.81 -30.80 4.29
CA SER A 22 8.31 -32.18 4.09
C SER A 22 7.49 -32.96 3.06
N ILE A 23 6.16 -32.81 3.04
CA ILE A 23 5.31 -33.46 2.05
C ILE A 23 5.64 -32.94 0.65
N ILE A 24 5.72 -31.62 0.49
CA ILE A 24 6.06 -31.00 -0.80
C ILE A 24 7.46 -31.41 -1.24
N GLN A 25 8.40 -31.49 -0.31
CA GLN A 25 9.77 -31.94 -0.56
C GLN A 25 9.79 -33.36 -1.14
N ILE A 26 9.10 -34.30 -0.50
CA ILE A 26 9.01 -35.70 -0.97
C ILE A 26 8.36 -35.78 -2.35
N LEU A 27 7.30 -35.00 -2.61
CA LEU A 27 6.62 -34.98 -3.90
C LEU A 27 7.55 -34.51 -5.02
N ILE A 28 8.27 -33.41 -4.81
CA ILE A 28 9.22 -32.87 -5.79
C ILE A 28 10.36 -33.86 -6.03
N ASP A 29 10.94 -34.45 -4.97
CA ASP A 29 12.03 -35.42 -5.09
C ASP A 29 11.58 -36.72 -5.78
N SER A 30 10.30 -37.05 -5.72
CA SER A 30 9.68 -38.18 -6.43
C SER A 30 9.39 -37.88 -7.91
N GLY A 31 9.75 -36.69 -8.41
CA GLY A 31 9.55 -36.29 -9.80
C GLY A 31 8.19 -35.68 -10.11
N ALA A 32 7.44 -35.24 -9.09
CA ALA A 32 6.22 -34.49 -9.33
C ALA A 32 6.54 -33.18 -10.08
N PRO A 33 5.78 -32.85 -11.15
CA PRO A 33 5.98 -31.61 -11.89
C PRO A 33 5.68 -30.39 -11.01
N ILE A 34 6.63 -29.47 -10.92
CA ILE A 34 6.62 -28.37 -9.94
C ILE A 34 5.58 -27.27 -10.25
N ASP A 35 5.21 -27.11 -11.52
CA ASP A 35 4.32 -26.04 -12.00
C ASP A 35 2.99 -26.55 -12.55
N THR A 36 2.61 -27.80 -12.29
CA THR A 36 1.34 -28.33 -12.82
C THR A 36 0.15 -27.56 -12.25
N PRO A 37 -0.67 -26.93 -13.10
CA PRO A 37 -1.80 -26.15 -12.62
C PRO A 37 -2.96 -27.04 -12.18
N ASN A 38 -3.74 -26.57 -11.19
CA ASN A 38 -5.04 -27.14 -10.85
C ASN A 38 -6.13 -26.73 -11.87
N ASN A 39 -7.38 -27.11 -11.62
CA ASN A 39 -8.52 -26.78 -12.49
C ASN A 39 -8.81 -25.26 -12.59
N ASP A 40 -8.36 -24.49 -11.59
CA ASP A 40 -8.46 -23.02 -11.56
C ASP A 40 -7.23 -22.34 -12.21
N CYS A 41 -6.43 -23.12 -12.96
CA CYS A 41 -5.17 -22.68 -13.58
C CYS A 41 -4.11 -22.18 -12.59
N GLN A 42 -4.15 -22.64 -11.34
CA GLN A 42 -3.22 -22.23 -10.29
C GLN A 42 -2.08 -23.23 -10.14
N THR A 43 -0.83 -22.76 -10.23
CA THR A 43 0.34 -23.57 -9.90
C THR A 43 0.46 -23.79 -8.38
N PRO A 44 1.25 -24.77 -7.91
CA PRO A 44 1.48 -24.96 -6.47
C PRO A 44 1.99 -23.70 -5.76
N LEU A 45 2.85 -22.90 -6.43
CA LEU A 45 3.35 -21.65 -5.87
C LEU A 45 2.24 -20.60 -5.70
N MET A 46 1.28 -20.53 -6.64
CA MET A 46 0.13 -19.64 -6.51
C MET A 46 -0.78 -20.03 -5.36
N VAL A 47 -1.03 -21.33 -5.19
CA VAL A 47 -1.85 -21.83 -4.08
C VAL A 47 -1.17 -21.49 -2.76
N ALA A 48 0.14 -21.74 -2.61
CA ALA A 48 0.88 -21.40 -1.41
C ALA A 48 0.81 -19.89 -1.06
N ALA A 49 0.91 -19.01 -2.07
CA ALA A 49 0.75 -17.57 -1.87
C ALA A 49 -0.69 -17.17 -1.47
N LYS A 50 -1.70 -17.80 -2.08
CA LYS A 50 -3.13 -17.60 -1.77
C LYS A 50 -3.53 -18.16 -0.40
N GLU A 51 -2.83 -19.15 0.12
CA GLU A 51 -3.09 -19.67 1.48
C GLU A 51 -2.18 -18.99 2.53
N GLY A 52 -1.28 -18.08 2.12
CA GLY A 52 -0.36 -17.39 3.02
C GLY A 52 0.66 -18.32 3.68
N ASN A 53 0.89 -19.49 3.09
CA ASN A 53 1.88 -20.43 3.56
C ASN A 53 3.26 -19.89 3.19
N VAL A 54 3.95 -19.22 4.12
CA VAL A 54 5.24 -18.56 3.84
C VAL A 54 6.41 -19.54 3.71
N ALA A 55 6.31 -20.76 4.24
CA ALA A 55 7.39 -21.73 4.24
C ALA A 55 7.54 -22.47 2.90
N VAL A 56 6.41 -22.75 2.23
CA VAL A 56 6.38 -23.48 0.96
C VAL A 56 6.94 -22.72 -0.25
N PRO A 57 6.71 -21.41 -0.43
CA PRO A 57 7.23 -20.63 -1.54
C PRO A 57 8.76 -20.68 -1.65
N GLU A 58 9.49 -20.61 -0.53
CA GLU A 58 10.95 -20.71 -0.53
C GLU A 58 11.41 -22.04 -1.12
N LEU A 59 10.79 -23.15 -0.70
CA LEU A 59 11.08 -24.46 -1.24
C LEU A 59 10.78 -24.52 -2.74
N LEU A 60 9.57 -24.15 -3.16
CA LEU A 60 9.16 -24.20 -4.57
C LEU A 60 10.07 -23.35 -5.46
N ILE A 61 10.37 -22.12 -5.05
CA ILE A 61 11.26 -21.21 -5.77
C ILE A 61 12.68 -21.79 -5.85
N SER A 62 13.20 -22.34 -4.75
CA SER A 62 14.54 -22.97 -4.73
C SER A 62 14.65 -24.18 -5.66
N ARG A 63 13.52 -24.84 -5.94
CA ARG A 63 13.40 -25.98 -6.85
C ARG A 63 13.03 -25.58 -8.28
N GLY A 64 12.99 -24.28 -8.57
CA GLY A 64 12.82 -23.76 -9.92
C GLY A 64 11.36 -23.55 -10.36
N ALA A 65 10.42 -23.45 -9.41
CA ALA A 65 9.05 -23.07 -9.73
C ALA A 65 9.00 -21.75 -10.49
N LEU A 66 8.12 -21.65 -11.48
CA LEU A 66 7.96 -20.44 -12.27
C LEU A 66 7.43 -19.31 -11.38
N THR A 67 8.11 -18.16 -11.40
CA THR A 67 7.72 -16.99 -10.59
C THR A 67 7.02 -15.89 -11.40
N GLY A 68 7.22 -15.89 -12.72
CA GLY A 68 6.57 -14.97 -13.67
C GLY A 68 5.12 -15.33 -13.98
N ILE A 69 4.38 -15.84 -13.00
CA ILE A 69 3.01 -16.30 -13.20
C ILE A 69 2.06 -15.12 -13.15
N TYR A 70 1.11 -15.13 -14.09
CA TYR A 70 0.09 -14.11 -14.23
C TYR A 70 -1.28 -14.77 -14.38
N GLY A 71 -2.25 -14.34 -13.59
CA GLY A 71 -3.66 -14.71 -13.77
C GLY A 71 -4.53 -13.51 -14.06
N LEU A 72 -5.58 -13.72 -14.84
CA LEU A 72 -6.46 -12.65 -15.31
C LEU A 72 -7.18 -11.92 -14.15
N ASP A 73 -7.51 -12.63 -13.06
CA ASP A 73 -8.30 -12.07 -11.95
C ASP A 73 -7.48 -11.43 -10.83
N PHE A 74 -6.20 -11.81 -10.72
CA PHE A 74 -5.31 -11.37 -9.63
C PHE A 74 -4.02 -10.70 -10.11
N GLY A 75 -3.69 -10.74 -11.41
CA GLY A 75 -2.46 -10.16 -11.95
C GLY A 75 -1.25 -11.05 -11.69
N SER A 76 -0.10 -10.43 -11.41
CA SER A 76 1.08 -11.15 -10.96
C SER A 76 0.88 -11.82 -9.59
N LEU A 77 1.72 -12.80 -9.28
CA LEU A 77 1.72 -13.49 -7.99
C LEU A 77 1.94 -12.53 -6.79
N LEU A 78 2.62 -11.40 -6.96
CA LEU A 78 2.77 -10.38 -5.92
C LEU A 78 1.45 -9.64 -5.64
N TYR A 79 0.65 -9.37 -6.68
CA TYR A 79 -0.68 -8.77 -6.51
C TYR A 79 -1.63 -9.74 -5.81
N LEU A 80 -1.53 -11.05 -6.10
CA LEU A 80 -2.29 -12.08 -5.40
C LEU A 80 -2.00 -12.05 -3.89
N ALA A 81 -0.73 -11.99 -3.50
CA ALA A 81 -0.31 -11.92 -2.11
C ALA A 81 -0.89 -10.69 -1.39
N CYS A 82 -0.90 -9.52 -2.05
CA CYS A 82 -1.42 -8.27 -1.48
C CYS A 82 -2.96 -8.15 -1.46
N LYS A 83 -3.69 -8.96 -2.23
CA LYS A 83 -5.17 -8.92 -2.33
C LYS A 83 -5.85 -9.96 -1.42
N ASN A 84 -5.07 -10.83 -0.79
CA ASN A 84 -5.61 -11.97 -0.10
C ASN A 84 -6.13 -11.61 1.30
N ASN A 85 -7.46 -11.60 1.45
CA ASN A 85 -8.11 -11.27 2.71
C ASN A 85 -8.18 -12.45 3.70
N GLY A 86 -7.75 -13.65 3.29
CA GLY A 86 -7.85 -14.87 4.10
C GLY A 86 -6.66 -15.15 5.01
N ILE A 87 -5.59 -14.35 4.91
CA ILE A 87 -4.35 -14.57 5.64
C ILE A 87 -4.12 -13.45 6.63
N ASP A 88 -3.49 -13.77 7.75
CA ASP A 88 -3.06 -12.73 8.67
C ASP A 88 -2.02 -11.81 8.00
N CYS A 89 -1.92 -10.66 8.60
CA CYS A 89 -1.23 -9.54 8.02
C CYS A 89 0.31 -9.65 8.13
N GLU A 90 0.83 -10.39 9.10
CA GLU A 90 2.27 -10.66 9.24
C GLU A 90 2.73 -11.64 8.15
N ARG A 91 1.94 -12.70 7.92
CA ARG A 91 2.16 -13.64 6.82
C ARG A 91 2.10 -12.97 5.47
N MET A 92 1.21 -11.99 5.29
CA MET A 92 1.16 -11.21 4.04
C MET A 92 2.45 -10.44 3.79
N LEU A 93 2.96 -9.71 4.79
CA LEU A 93 4.23 -8.97 4.66
C LEU A 93 5.41 -9.91 4.39
N GLU A 94 5.47 -11.03 5.11
CA GLU A 94 6.54 -12.01 4.95
C GLU A 94 6.48 -12.70 3.58
N MET A 95 5.28 -13.04 3.10
CA MET A 95 5.06 -13.54 1.74
C MET A 95 5.57 -12.53 0.70
N VAL A 96 5.19 -11.25 0.82
CA VAL A 96 5.65 -10.19 -0.09
C VAL A 96 7.18 -10.10 -0.13
N LYS A 97 7.84 -10.14 1.03
CA LYS A 97 9.31 -10.13 1.12
C LYS A 97 9.93 -11.33 0.40
N ARG A 98 9.42 -12.54 0.63
CA ARG A 98 9.92 -13.79 0.02
C ARG A 98 9.77 -13.77 -1.49
N LEU A 99 8.63 -13.33 -2.00
CA LEU A 99 8.38 -13.21 -3.44
C LEU A 99 9.34 -12.19 -4.09
N ILE A 100 9.61 -11.07 -3.43
CA ILE A 100 10.59 -10.08 -3.92
C ILE A 100 12.02 -10.65 -3.90
N GLN A 101 12.41 -11.37 -2.84
CA GLN A 101 13.70 -12.06 -2.78
C GLN A 101 13.84 -13.12 -3.88
N ALA A 102 12.72 -13.74 -4.27
CA ALA A 102 12.62 -14.62 -5.44
C ALA A 102 12.69 -13.90 -6.79
N LYS A 103 13.11 -12.63 -6.80
CA LYS A 103 13.26 -11.75 -7.97
C LYS A 103 11.96 -11.44 -8.70
N MET A 104 10.82 -11.55 -8.03
CA MET A 104 9.56 -11.07 -8.59
C MET A 104 9.48 -9.55 -8.44
N GLY A 105 9.48 -8.86 -9.58
CA GLY A 105 9.42 -7.41 -9.61
C GLY A 105 8.02 -6.89 -9.22
N PRO A 106 7.93 -5.87 -8.36
CA PRO A 106 6.65 -5.28 -7.97
C PRO A 106 6.01 -4.40 -9.06
N SER A 107 6.73 -4.16 -10.15
CA SER A 107 6.24 -3.50 -11.35
C SER A 107 5.46 -4.44 -12.29
N ALA A 108 5.37 -5.73 -11.97
CA ALA A 108 4.59 -6.67 -12.75
C ALA A 108 3.11 -6.23 -12.77
N PRO A 109 2.39 -6.35 -13.89
CA PRO A 109 1.05 -5.81 -14.00
C PRO A 109 0.06 -6.48 -13.03
N GLY A 110 -0.87 -5.67 -12.54
CA GLY A 110 -2.07 -6.14 -11.85
C GLY A 110 -3.09 -6.74 -12.81
N PRO A 111 -4.24 -7.21 -12.29
CA PRO A 111 -5.30 -7.81 -13.11
C PRO A 111 -5.89 -6.83 -14.12
N ASN A 112 -5.82 -5.53 -13.85
CA ASN A 112 -6.06 -4.48 -14.83
C ASN A 112 -4.75 -3.72 -15.13
N PRO A 113 -3.94 -4.15 -16.11
CA PRO A 113 -2.60 -3.58 -16.36
C PRO A 113 -2.58 -2.07 -16.63
N PHE A 114 -3.68 -1.52 -17.15
CA PHE A 114 -3.80 -0.09 -17.46
C PHE A 114 -4.32 0.75 -16.29
N ARG A 115 -4.82 0.11 -15.23
CA ARG A 115 -5.36 0.80 -14.06
C ARG A 115 -4.68 0.44 -12.76
N ASP A 116 -4.17 -0.75 -12.55
CA ASP A 116 -3.76 -1.17 -11.21
C ASP A 116 -2.25 -1.11 -11.06
N CYS A 117 -1.75 -0.10 -10.33
CA CYS A 117 -0.39 -0.15 -9.78
C CYS A 117 -0.41 -0.84 -8.40
N LEU A 118 0.69 -1.48 -8.01
CA LEU A 118 0.73 -2.29 -6.78
C LEU A 118 0.39 -1.46 -5.54
N LEU A 119 0.91 -0.23 -5.48
CA LEU A 119 0.61 0.71 -4.40
C LEU A 119 -0.88 1.01 -4.32
N TYR A 120 -1.54 1.29 -5.44
CA TYR A 120 -2.99 1.50 -5.48
C TYR A 120 -3.77 0.29 -4.94
N THR A 121 -3.41 -0.93 -5.37
CA THR A 121 -4.07 -2.17 -4.92
C THR A 121 -3.94 -2.36 -3.42
N ILE A 122 -2.77 -2.09 -2.84
CA ILE A 122 -2.55 -2.22 -1.39
C ILE A 122 -3.34 -1.15 -0.61
N ILE A 123 -3.38 0.10 -1.09
CA ILE A 123 -4.10 1.20 -0.42
C ILE A 123 -5.63 0.96 -0.44
N TRP A 124 -6.17 0.46 -1.55
CA TRP A 124 -7.60 0.13 -1.67
C TRP A 124 -7.99 -1.23 -1.07
N GLY A 125 -7.01 -2.06 -0.75
CA GLY A 125 -7.24 -3.38 -0.18
C GLY A 125 -8.01 -3.33 1.13
N TRP A 126 -8.68 -4.44 1.47
CA TRP A 126 -9.45 -4.60 2.70
C TRP A 126 -8.57 -5.03 3.89
N VAL A 127 -7.30 -4.62 3.88
CA VAL A 127 -6.30 -4.96 4.88
C VAL A 127 -6.29 -3.89 5.98
N GLU A 128 -5.98 -4.28 7.21
CA GLU A 128 -5.80 -3.35 8.32
C GLU A 128 -4.75 -2.28 7.98
N GLU A 129 -4.99 -1.06 8.46
CA GLU A 129 -4.23 0.12 8.06
C GLU A 129 -2.73 0.03 8.43
N ASP A 130 -2.41 -0.54 9.59
CA ASP A 130 -1.02 -0.66 10.04
C ASP A 130 -0.20 -1.57 9.12
N ILE A 131 -0.80 -2.63 8.58
CA ILE A 131 -0.09 -3.60 7.75
C ILE A 131 0.02 -3.15 6.30
N LYS A 132 -1.05 -2.61 5.71
CA LYS A 132 -0.92 -2.01 4.36
C LYS A 132 0.16 -0.92 4.38
N ASN A 133 0.23 -0.14 5.46
CA ASN A 133 1.29 0.85 5.69
C ASN A 133 2.66 0.19 5.84
N ALA A 134 2.79 -0.95 6.54
CA ALA A 134 4.04 -1.68 6.68
C ALA A 134 4.55 -2.21 5.32
N ILE A 135 3.68 -2.81 4.51
CA ILE A 135 4.02 -3.30 3.16
C ILE A 135 4.43 -2.13 2.27
N ILE A 136 3.65 -1.05 2.21
CA ILE A 136 3.99 0.12 1.39
C ILE A 136 5.32 0.74 1.85
N ARG A 137 5.53 0.86 3.17
CA ARG A 137 6.80 1.38 3.72
C ARG A 137 7.98 0.52 3.33
N TYR A 138 7.85 -0.80 3.37
CA TYR A 138 8.90 -1.70 2.92
C TYR A 138 9.19 -1.48 1.42
N LEU A 139 8.17 -1.54 0.56
CA LEU A 139 8.33 -1.39 -0.89
C LEU A 139 8.97 -0.05 -1.27
N VAL A 140 8.54 1.04 -0.64
CA VAL A 140 8.99 2.41 -0.95
C VAL A 140 10.38 2.69 -0.38
N ARG A 141 10.69 2.25 0.85
CA ARG A 141 12.02 2.48 1.46
C ARG A 141 13.13 1.73 0.77
N GLU A 142 12.86 0.50 0.36
CA GLU A 142 13.82 -0.32 -0.39
C GLU A 142 13.94 0.11 -1.86
N GLY A 143 13.17 1.13 -2.30
CA GLY A 143 13.20 1.62 -3.68
C GLY A 143 12.71 0.59 -4.69
N LEU A 144 11.88 -0.36 -4.26
CA LEU A 144 11.41 -1.47 -5.09
C LEU A 144 10.29 -1.02 -6.04
N VAL A 145 9.55 0.03 -5.69
CA VAL A 145 8.46 0.59 -6.49
C VAL A 145 8.71 2.06 -6.78
N ASP A 146 8.33 2.49 -7.98
CA ASP A 146 8.24 3.90 -8.31
C ASP A 146 6.91 4.47 -7.80
N VAL A 147 7.00 5.43 -6.88
CA VAL A 147 5.86 6.09 -6.22
C VAL A 147 5.05 6.99 -7.16
N ASN A 148 5.60 7.32 -8.34
CA ASN A 148 4.98 8.20 -9.32
C ASN A 148 4.29 7.44 -10.46
N VAL A 149 4.27 6.10 -10.39
CA VAL A 149 3.57 5.28 -11.38
C VAL A 149 2.09 5.58 -11.35
N GLN A 150 1.55 5.89 -12.53
CA GLN A 150 0.12 6.07 -12.67
C GLN A 150 -0.61 4.74 -12.44
N GLY A 151 -1.62 4.80 -11.59
CA GLY A 151 -2.47 3.68 -11.25
C GLY A 151 -3.65 4.14 -10.40
N GLY A 152 -4.80 3.59 -10.71
CA GLY A 152 -6.02 3.66 -9.96
C GLY A 152 -7.06 4.54 -10.63
N ARG A 153 -8.22 4.61 -9.99
CA ARG A 153 -9.26 5.56 -10.39
C ARG A 153 -8.80 7.01 -10.31
N LEU A 154 -7.96 7.33 -9.33
CA LEU A 154 -7.44 8.69 -9.09
C LEU A 154 -6.08 8.92 -9.78
N GLY A 155 -5.59 7.97 -10.58
CA GLY A 155 -4.36 8.12 -11.34
C GLY A 155 -3.07 7.97 -10.53
N TYR A 156 -3.01 8.34 -9.24
CA TYR A 156 -1.78 8.23 -8.44
C TYR A 156 -2.03 7.66 -7.03
N ALA A 157 -1.03 6.96 -6.49
CA ALA A 157 -1.07 6.38 -5.15
C ALA A 157 -1.24 7.45 -4.06
N ILE A 158 -0.61 8.62 -4.23
CA ILE A 158 -0.71 9.73 -3.27
C ILE A 158 -2.12 10.33 -3.21
N LEU A 159 -2.78 10.50 -4.36
CA LEU A 159 -4.16 10.98 -4.42
C LEU A 159 -5.11 9.97 -3.80
N THR A 160 -4.83 8.68 -3.99
CA THR A 160 -5.58 7.59 -3.35
C THR A 160 -5.43 7.61 -1.83
N ALA A 161 -4.21 7.72 -1.31
CA ALA A 161 -3.94 7.81 0.12
C ALA A 161 -4.61 9.04 0.75
N ALA A 162 -4.58 10.19 0.06
CA ALA A 162 -5.24 11.42 0.50
C ALA A 162 -6.78 11.25 0.55
N HIS A 163 -7.38 10.71 -0.51
CA HIS A 163 -8.83 10.43 -0.55
C HIS A 163 -9.26 9.45 0.57
N LYS A 164 -8.42 8.47 0.88
CA LYS A 164 -8.63 7.52 1.99
C LYS A 164 -8.41 8.12 3.39
N SER A 165 -7.98 9.38 3.47
CA SER A 165 -7.62 10.09 4.68
C SER A 165 -6.40 9.53 5.44
N GLU A 166 -5.47 8.88 4.73
CA GLU A 166 -4.29 8.22 5.33
C GLU A 166 -3.10 9.17 5.44
N GLY A 167 -3.21 10.17 6.32
CA GLY A 167 -2.22 11.26 6.41
C GLY A 167 -0.77 10.80 6.64
N ARG A 168 -0.57 9.75 7.47
CA ARG A 168 0.76 9.16 7.73
C ARG A 168 1.37 8.50 6.49
N LEU A 169 0.53 7.92 5.63
CA LEU A 169 0.97 7.31 4.38
C LEU A 169 1.34 8.40 3.36
N VAL A 170 0.51 9.45 3.24
CA VAL A 170 0.81 10.59 2.37
C VAL A 170 2.15 11.24 2.75
N GLU A 171 2.39 11.50 4.04
CA GLU A 171 3.67 12.03 4.53
C GLU A 171 4.84 11.12 4.15
N HIS A 172 4.64 9.80 4.26
CA HIS A 172 5.67 8.83 3.89
C HIS A 172 5.96 8.87 2.39
N LEU A 173 4.95 8.86 1.53
CA LEU A 173 5.12 8.93 0.07
C LEU A 173 5.86 10.21 -0.36
N ILE A 174 5.46 11.36 0.17
CA ILE A 174 6.11 12.65 -0.10
C ILE A 174 7.60 12.62 0.28
N LYS A 175 7.94 12.07 1.44
CA LYS A 175 9.35 11.92 1.87
C LYS A 175 10.19 11.08 0.89
N HIS A 176 9.56 10.22 0.11
CA HIS A 176 10.20 9.35 -0.87
C HIS A 176 10.05 9.84 -2.32
N GLY A 177 9.83 11.15 -2.53
CA GLY A 177 9.95 11.77 -3.84
C GLY A 177 8.71 11.67 -4.73
N THR A 178 7.53 11.56 -4.12
CA THR A 178 6.28 11.63 -4.87
C THR A 178 6.03 13.03 -5.44
N ASN A 179 5.60 13.08 -6.70
CA ASN A 179 5.11 14.28 -7.34
C ASN A 179 3.79 14.70 -6.68
N ILE A 180 3.78 15.89 -6.08
CA ILE A 180 2.61 16.47 -5.42
C ILE A 180 1.76 17.32 -6.36
N ASP A 181 2.32 17.74 -7.50
CA ASP A 181 1.64 18.51 -8.55
C ASP A 181 0.98 17.54 -9.53
N VAL A 182 0.19 16.61 -8.98
CA VAL A 182 -0.62 15.65 -9.72
C VAL A 182 -2.08 15.91 -9.45
N ASP A 183 -2.90 15.74 -10.49
CA ASP A 183 -4.34 15.78 -10.42
C ASP A 183 -4.96 14.42 -10.79
N ASP A 184 -6.21 14.24 -10.38
CA ASP A 184 -7.01 13.11 -10.85
C ASP A 184 -7.70 13.42 -12.18
N SER A 185 -8.50 12.48 -12.69
CA SER A 185 -9.26 12.66 -13.94
C SER A 185 -10.28 13.81 -13.93
N LEU A 186 -10.56 14.40 -12.77
CA LEU A 186 -11.47 15.53 -12.59
C LEU A 186 -10.70 16.84 -12.34
N SER A 187 -9.38 16.83 -12.51
CA SER A 187 -8.46 17.92 -12.20
C SER A 187 -8.41 18.30 -10.71
N TYR A 188 -8.74 17.35 -9.83
CA TYR A 188 -8.50 17.53 -8.39
C TYR A 188 -7.04 17.28 -8.05
N LEU A 189 -6.28 18.35 -7.85
CA LEU A 189 -4.95 18.27 -7.29
C LEU A 189 -4.95 17.69 -5.85
N LEU A 190 -3.79 17.17 -5.44
CA LEU A 190 -3.54 16.74 -4.07
C LEU A 190 -3.90 17.82 -3.05
N VAL A 191 -3.60 19.09 -3.35
CA VAL A 191 -3.91 20.24 -2.50
C VAL A 191 -5.43 20.42 -2.26
N HIS A 192 -6.29 20.06 -3.20
CA HIS A 192 -7.74 20.10 -2.97
C HIS A 192 -8.18 18.99 -2.00
N GLN A 193 -7.58 17.80 -2.13
CA GLN A 193 -7.89 16.64 -1.29
C GLN A 193 -7.48 16.84 0.18
N VAL A 194 -6.43 17.61 0.47
CA VAL A 194 -5.96 17.79 1.85
C VAL A 194 -6.96 18.48 2.77
N GLY A 195 -7.85 19.32 2.22
CA GLY A 195 -8.97 19.92 2.96
C GLY A 195 -9.97 18.87 3.47
N SER A 196 -10.02 17.71 2.81
CA SER A 196 -10.97 16.63 3.10
C SER A 196 -10.45 15.54 4.06
N ILE A 197 -9.16 15.55 4.39
CA ILE A 197 -8.55 14.55 5.27
C ILE A 197 -8.91 14.87 6.73
N LYS A 198 -9.50 13.90 7.45
CA LYS A 198 -10.09 14.10 8.78
C LYS A 198 -9.11 14.05 9.97
N GLU A 199 -7.85 13.67 9.78
CA GLU A 199 -6.91 13.38 10.87
C GLU A 199 -5.87 14.49 11.16
N ASP A 200 -5.18 14.41 12.31
CA ASP A 200 -4.04 15.28 12.66
C ASP A 200 -2.91 15.29 11.60
N GLY A 201 -2.83 14.24 10.77
CA GLY A 201 -1.94 14.15 9.63
C GLY A 201 -2.17 15.24 8.58
N SER A 202 -3.41 15.71 8.42
CA SER A 202 -3.77 16.77 7.47
C SER A 202 -3.04 18.07 7.75
N ARG A 203 -2.89 18.44 9.03
CA ARG A 203 -2.17 19.66 9.42
C ARG A 203 -0.70 19.59 9.02
N ARG A 204 -0.04 18.46 9.28
CA ARG A 204 1.38 18.27 8.91
C ARG A 204 1.56 18.30 7.41
N LEU A 205 0.65 17.66 6.68
CA LEU A 205 0.64 17.64 5.24
C LEU A 205 0.43 19.04 4.64
N VAL A 206 -0.53 19.81 5.15
CA VAL A 206 -0.74 21.21 4.73
C VAL A 206 0.52 22.04 4.97
N GLY A 207 1.16 21.90 6.13
CA GLY A 207 2.43 22.57 6.39
C GLY A 207 3.58 22.11 5.47
N HIS A 208 3.55 20.88 4.96
CA HIS A 208 4.52 20.41 3.97
C HIS A 208 4.20 20.96 2.56
N LEU A 209 2.94 20.91 2.16
CA LEU A 209 2.47 21.43 0.88
C LEU A 209 2.65 22.95 0.80
N ALA A 210 2.32 23.70 1.85
CA ALA A 210 2.54 25.15 1.94
C ALA A 210 3.98 25.59 1.64
N ARG A 211 4.98 24.73 1.89
CA ARG A 211 6.40 25.01 1.63
C ARG A 211 6.85 24.63 0.22
N THR A 212 6.06 23.82 -0.48
CA THR A 212 6.46 23.16 -1.72
C THR A 212 5.57 23.51 -2.90
N THR A 213 4.32 23.93 -2.65
CA THR A 213 3.32 24.28 -3.66
C THR A 213 2.40 25.40 -3.16
N THR A 214 1.71 26.08 -4.08
CA THR A 214 0.71 27.10 -3.75
C THR A 214 -0.58 26.47 -3.26
N LEU A 215 -1.12 26.93 -2.12
CA LEU A 215 -2.38 26.39 -1.57
C LEU A 215 -3.64 27.07 -2.13
N ASP A 216 -3.49 28.22 -2.79
CA ASP A 216 -4.58 29.01 -3.38
C ASP A 216 -4.80 28.65 -4.84
N VAL A 217 -4.91 27.34 -5.10
CA VAL A 217 -5.29 26.83 -6.42
C VAL A 217 -6.77 26.49 -6.37
N SER A 218 -7.52 26.93 -7.39
CA SER A 218 -8.92 26.58 -7.57
C SER A 218 -9.08 25.42 -8.55
N ASP A 219 -9.96 24.49 -8.24
CA ASP A 219 -10.39 23.44 -9.16
C ASP A 219 -11.38 23.97 -10.23
N ASN A 220 -11.93 23.05 -11.03
CA ASN A 220 -12.92 23.35 -12.07
C ASN A 220 -14.25 23.92 -11.55
N TYR A 221 -14.48 23.89 -10.24
CA TYR A 221 -15.66 24.46 -9.56
C TYR A 221 -15.33 25.79 -8.87
N GLY A 222 -14.10 26.31 -9.01
CA GLY A 222 -13.63 27.49 -8.29
C GLY A 222 -13.33 27.22 -6.81
N GLN A 223 -13.26 25.96 -6.39
CA GLN A 223 -13.02 25.58 -5.00
C GLN A 223 -11.53 25.38 -4.75
N THR A 224 -11.07 25.96 -3.65
CA THR A 224 -9.69 25.81 -3.15
C THR A 224 -9.66 24.82 -1.99
N SER A 225 -8.45 24.44 -1.56
CA SER A 225 -8.24 23.61 -0.36
C SER A 225 -8.97 24.15 0.88
N LEU A 226 -9.04 25.48 1.01
CA LEU A 226 -9.74 26.17 2.10
C LEU A 226 -11.26 26.01 2.02
N HIS A 227 -11.85 26.00 0.82
CA HIS A 227 -13.28 25.75 0.63
C HIS A 227 -13.69 24.36 1.14
N TYR A 228 -12.90 23.33 0.78
CA TYR A 228 -13.12 21.96 1.26
C TYR A 228 -12.96 21.84 2.78
N ALA A 229 -11.88 22.41 3.33
CA ALA A 229 -11.63 22.38 4.76
C ALA A 229 -12.74 23.09 5.55
N ALA A 230 -13.21 24.24 5.07
CA ALA A 230 -14.29 24.99 5.71
C ALA A 230 -15.63 24.23 5.63
N GLY A 231 -15.97 23.68 4.47
CA GLY A 231 -17.21 22.92 4.27
C GLY A 231 -17.30 21.66 5.14
N LEU A 232 -16.17 21.04 5.46
CA LEU A 232 -16.08 19.85 6.31
C LEU A 232 -15.81 20.18 7.79
N GLY A 233 -15.65 21.46 8.16
CA GLY A 233 -15.39 21.88 9.53
C GLY A 233 -13.98 21.56 10.04
N ASN A 234 -13.00 21.39 9.15
CA ASN A 234 -11.62 21.06 9.49
C ASN A 234 -10.84 22.31 9.92
N LEU A 235 -11.11 22.77 11.15
CA LEU A 235 -10.52 24.00 11.70
C LEU A 235 -8.98 24.00 11.68
N SER A 236 -8.36 22.84 11.93
CA SER A 236 -6.90 22.71 11.94
C SER A 236 -6.30 23.00 10.57
N VAL A 237 -6.88 22.45 9.51
CA VAL A 237 -6.45 22.71 8.12
C VAL A 237 -6.74 24.16 7.75
N CYS A 238 -7.93 24.69 8.05
CA CYS A 238 -8.25 26.10 7.76
C CYS A 238 -7.21 27.06 8.37
N LYS A 239 -6.85 26.85 9.65
CA LYS A 239 -5.84 27.67 10.33
C LYS A 239 -4.47 27.57 9.68
N GLU A 240 -4.01 26.35 9.38
CA GLU A 240 -2.69 26.14 8.79
C GLU A 240 -2.61 26.71 7.37
N THR A 241 -3.66 26.52 6.56
CA THR A 241 -3.76 27.10 5.21
C THR A 241 -3.75 28.63 5.26
N LEU A 242 -4.53 29.25 6.16
CA LEU A 242 -4.52 30.71 6.33
C LEU A 242 -3.15 31.23 6.80
N ASN A 243 -2.54 30.56 7.78
CA ASN A 243 -1.21 30.94 8.27
C ASN A 243 -0.14 30.84 7.19
N SER A 244 -0.27 29.90 6.24
CA SER A 244 0.66 29.78 5.13
C SER A 244 0.58 30.95 4.15
N PHE A 245 -0.58 31.59 4.01
CA PHE A 245 -0.74 32.79 3.19
C PHE A 245 -0.17 34.04 3.87
N CYS A 246 -0.19 34.10 5.20
CA CYS A 246 0.34 35.22 5.98
C CYS A 246 1.88 35.23 6.11
N GLY A 247 2.59 34.35 5.40
CA GLY A 247 4.04 34.17 5.52
C GLY A 247 4.91 35.22 4.82
N ASP A 248 4.37 36.07 3.94
CA ASP A 248 5.16 37.12 3.26
C ASP A 248 4.43 38.45 2.98
N GLU A 249 3.14 38.60 3.28
CA GLU A 249 2.47 39.89 3.11
C GLU A 249 1.56 40.25 4.29
N ASP A 250 1.83 41.44 4.80
CA ASP A 250 1.08 42.20 5.80
C ASP A 250 -0.32 42.53 5.25
N ILE A 251 -1.29 41.61 5.37
CA ILE A 251 -2.68 41.91 5.02
C ILE A 251 -3.34 42.63 6.21
N ASN A 252 -2.90 43.86 6.45
CA ASN A 252 -3.78 44.86 7.03
C ASN A 252 -4.94 45.06 6.05
N LEU A 253 -6.05 44.39 6.35
CA LEU A 253 -7.38 44.60 5.79
C LEU A 253 -7.69 46.11 5.66
N THR A 254 -7.35 46.68 4.51
CA THR A 254 -7.66 48.07 4.16
C THR A 254 -8.17 48.17 2.73
N TYR A 255 -9.08 47.29 2.30
CA TYR A 255 -9.89 47.55 1.11
C TYR A 255 -11.31 47.01 1.27
N PHE A 256 -12.09 47.68 2.10
CA PHE A 256 -13.53 47.86 1.88
C PHE A 256 -13.88 49.32 2.17
N GLY A 257 -13.78 50.15 1.14
CA GLY A 257 -14.18 51.54 1.15
C GLY A 257 -14.25 52.06 -0.28
N GLY A 258 -15.47 52.12 -0.82
CA GLY A 258 -15.81 52.61 -2.16
C GLY A 258 -17.22 52.25 -2.53
#